data_AF-A0A660Y092-F1
#
_entry.id   AF-A0A660Y092-F1
#
_cell.length_a   1.000
_cell.length_b   1.000
_cell.length_c   1.000
_cell.angle_alpha   90.00
_cell.angle_beta   90.00
_cell.angle_gamma   90.00
#
_symmetry.space_group_name_H-M   'P 1'
#
loop_
_entity.id
_entity.type
_entity.pdbx_description
1 polymer ?
#
loop_
_entity_poly.entity_id
_entity_poly.type
_entity_poly.pdbx_seq_one_letter_code
_entity_poly.pdbx_strand_id
1 'polypeptide(L)'
;MLDHVDHVVKKFGSDYVAIGTDVAYTSTNSEREYEKVPERRKLRDRWESLWRPGEFEERPGEEQVMSMAWTNWPIFTIGMVQRGYSDEDIRKILGGNVLRVARAAFPS
;
A
#
# COMPACT_ATOMS: atom_id res chain seq x y z
N MET A 1 -4.04 -5.75 7.50
CA MET A 1 -3.03 -4.68 7.31
C MET A 1 -2.20 -4.46 8.57
N LEU A 2 -2.75 -3.94 9.69
CA LEU A 2 -1.94 -3.61 10.88
C LEU A 2 -1.16 -4.80 11.47
N ASP A 3 -1.66 -6.04 11.33
CA ASP A 3 -0.92 -7.23 11.75
C ASP A 3 0.38 -7.42 10.96
N HIS A 4 0.43 -6.98 9.70
CA HIS A 4 1.66 -6.95 8.92
C HIS A 4 2.61 -5.88 9.45
N VAL A 5 2.10 -4.70 9.81
CA VAL A 5 2.92 -3.65 10.44
C VAL A 5 3.56 -4.21 11.72
N ASP A 6 2.78 -4.82 12.61
CA ASP A 6 3.29 -5.43 13.84
C ASP A 6 4.33 -6.51 13.57
N HIS A 7 4.05 -7.39 12.60
CA HIS A 7 4.98 -8.45 12.25
C HIS A 7 6.34 -7.90 11.80
N VAL A 8 6.32 -6.90 10.90
CA VAL A 8 7.54 -6.30 10.34
C VAL A 8 8.27 -5.48 11.40
N VAL A 9 7.55 -4.70 12.22
CA VAL A 9 8.14 -3.95 13.34
C VAL A 9 8.79 -4.90 14.34
N LYS A 10 8.13 -6.00 14.71
CA LYS A 10 8.70 -7.02 15.61
C LYS A 10 9.96 -7.67 15.03
N LYS A 11 10.01 -7.87 13.71
CA LYS A 11 11.15 -8.50 13.04
C LYS A 11 12.35 -7.57 12.85
N PHE A 12 12.11 -6.31 12.48
CA PHE A 12 13.15 -5.41 11.98
C PHE A 12 13.33 -4.15 12.83
N GLY A 13 12.36 -3.80 13.67
CA GLY A 13 12.32 -2.56 14.45
C GLY A 13 11.58 -1.44 13.71
N SER A 14 10.96 -0.54 14.48
CA SER A 14 10.16 0.59 13.97
C SER A 14 10.96 1.55 13.09
N ASP A 15 12.29 1.61 13.26
CA ASP A 15 13.18 2.42 12.44
C ASP A 15 13.26 1.96 10.97
N TYR A 16 12.76 0.77 10.62
CA TYR A 16 12.93 0.19 9.28
C TYR A 16 11.61 -0.14 8.58
N VAL A 17 10.50 0.41 9.06
CA VAL A 17 9.16 0.14 8.53
C VAL A 17 8.53 1.39 7.93
N ALA A 18 7.86 1.24 6.79
CA ALA A 18 7.04 2.27 6.15
C ALA A 18 5.78 1.63 5.54
N ILE A 19 4.76 2.45 5.30
CA ILE A 19 3.51 2.00 4.67
C ILE A 19 3.48 2.46 3.21
N GLY A 20 3.28 1.52 2.29
CA GLY A 20 3.01 1.79 0.87
C GLY A 20 1.81 0.96 0.45
N THR A 21 0.63 1.59 0.33
CA THR A 21 -0.64 0.89 0.09
C THR A 21 -0.85 0.48 -1.37
N ASP A 22 -0.08 1.06 -2.30
CA ASP A 22 -0.25 0.88 -3.75
C ASP A 22 -1.70 1.16 -4.21
N VAL A 23 -2.34 2.16 -3.60
CA VAL A 23 -3.68 2.62 -3.98
C VAL A 23 -3.66 4.07 -4.42
N ALA A 24 -4.54 4.41 -5.36
CA ALA A 24 -4.79 5.78 -5.80
C ALA A 24 -6.29 6.06 -5.80
N TYR A 25 -6.65 7.34 -5.66
CA TYR A 25 -8.02 7.76 -5.88
C TYR A 25 -8.41 7.55 -7.34
N THR A 26 -9.52 6.84 -7.56
CA THR A 26 -10.15 6.70 -8.87
C THR A 26 -11.34 7.64 -8.94
N SER A 27 -11.37 8.53 -9.93
CA SER A 27 -12.46 9.48 -10.11
C SER A 27 -13.76 8.76 -10.49
N THR A 28 -14.91 9.29 -10.06
CA THR A 28 -16.23 8.82 -10.52
C THR A 28 -16.42 8.96 -12.04
N ASN A 29 -15.65 9.84 -12.69
CA ASN A 29 -15.66 10.01 -14.14
C ASN A 29 -14.69 9.06 -14.87
N SER A 30 -13.94 8.21 -14.16
CA SER A 30 -12.84 7.43 -14.77
C SER A 30 -13.31 6.56 -15.92
N GLU A 31 -14.46 5.87 -15.80
CA GLU A 31 -15.01 5.04 -16.88
C GLU A 31 -15.29 5.85 -18.15
N ARG A 32 -15.95 7.00 -18.01
CA ARG A 32 -16.24 7.92 -19.12
C ARG A 32 -14.97 8.45 -19.80
N GLU A 33 -13.91 8.68 -19.04
CA GLU A 33 -12.63 9.09 -19.61
C GLU A 33 -11.90 7.92 -20.29
N TYR A 34 -12.02 6.70 -19.75
CA TYR A 34 -11.45 5.49 -20.35
C TYR A 34 -12.10 5.13 -21.69
N GLU A 35 -13.40 5.38 -21.87
CA GLU A 35 -14.09 5.17 -23.15
C GLU A 35 -13.49 6.00 -24.31
N LYS A 36 -12.82 7.11 -24.01
CA LYS A 36 -12.15 7.95 -25.03
C LYS A 36 -10.82 7.37 -25.49
N VAL A 37 -10.27 6.38 -24.78
CA VAL A 37 -8.96 5.80 -25.08
C VAL A 37 -9.14 4.74 -26.19
N PRO A 38 -8.40 4.84 -27.32
CA PRO A 38 -8.46 3.82 -28.37
C PRO A 38 -8.09 2.43 -27.86
N GLU A 39 -8.68 1.38 -28.45
CA GLU A 39 -8.34 0.00 -28.11
C GLU A 39 -6.83 -0.23 -28.20
N ARG A 40 -6.26 -0.71 -27.08
CA ARG A 40 -4.84 -1.07 -27.04
C ARG A 40 -4.64 -2.41 -27.75
N ARG A 41 -3.53 -2.52 -28.48
CA ARG A 41 -3.09 -3.80 -29.07
C ARG A 41 -3.05 -4.86 -27.97
N LYS A 42 -3.57 -6.06 -28.26
CA LYS A 42 -3.47 -7.21 -27.34
C LYS A 42 -2.02 -7.38 -26.88
N LEU A 43 -1.83 -7.32 -25.56
CA LEU A 43 -0.55 -7.61 -24.93
C LEU A 43 -0.32 -9.12 -24.94
N ARG A 44 0.94 -9.53 -24.78
CA ARG A 44 1.28 -10.93 -24.49
C ARG A 44 0.62 -11.34 -23.19
N ASP A 45 0.39 -12.65 -23.04
CA ASP A 45 -0.02 -13.21 -21.75
C ASP A 45 0.94 -12.74 -20.67
N ARG A 46 0.38 -12.30 -19.53
CA ARG A 46 1.20 -11.86 -18.42
C ARG A 46 1.97 -13.04 -17.84
N TRP A 47 3.04 -12.74 -17.09
CA TRP A 47 3.86 -13.76 -16.43
C TRP A 47 3.03 -14.69 -15.53
N GLU A 48 1.98 -14.18 -14.90
CA GLU A 48 1.08 -14.90 -13.99
C GLU A 48 0.27 -16.01 -14.69
N SER A 49 0.18 -16.02 -16.03
CA SER A 49 -0.46 -17.09 -16.79
C SER A 49 0.23 -18.46 -16.63
N LEU A 50 1.46 -18.49 -16.10
CA LEU A 50 2.20 -19.71 -15.80
C LEU A 50 1.82 -20.33 -14.44
N TRP A 51 1.03 -19.63 -13.61
CA TRP A 51 0.62 -20.12 -12.29
C TRP A 51 -0.51 -21.15 -12.42
N ARG A 52 -0.62 -22.08 -11.47
CA ARG A 52 -1.70 -23.06 -11.56
C ARG A 52 -3.04 -22.35 -11.32
N PRO A 53 -4.11 -22.77 -12.01
CA PRO A 53 -5.44 -22.21 -11.78
C PRO A 53 -5.82 -22.31 -10.29
N GLY A 54 -6.19 -21.18 -9.68
CA GLY A 54 -6.61 -21.11 -8.28
C GLY A 54 -5.48 -20.99 -7.24
N GLU A 55 -4.20 -20.97 -7.64
CA GLU A 55 -3.09 -20.69 -6.70
C GLU A 55 -3.01 -19.22 -6.29
N PHE A 56 -3.57 -18.32 -7.10
CA PHE A 56 -3.59 -16.90 -6.84
C PHE A 56 -4.93 -16.29 -7.27
N GLU A 57 -5.52 -15.52 -6.36
CA GLU A 57 -6.67 -14.69 -6.66
C GLU A 57 -6.15 -13.28 -7.00
N GLU A 58 -6.24 -12.90 -8.28
CA GLU A 58 -5.68 -11.63 -8.75
C GLU A 58 -6.38 -10.41 -8.16
N ARG A 59 -7.64 -10.56 -7.76
CA ARG A 59 -8.44 -9.45 -7.24
C ARG A 59 -8.48 -9.53 -5.72
N PRO A 60 -7.92 -8.53 -5.02
CA PRO A 60 -8.15 -8.44 -3.59
C PRO A 60 -9.66 -8.36 -3.32
N GLY A 61 -10.11 -9.02 -2.26
CA GLY A 61 -11.48 -8.95 -1.80
C GLY A 61 -11.88 -7.51 -1.43
N GLU A 62 -13.17 -7.22 -1.46
CA GLU A 62 -13.71 -5.87 -1.19
C GLU A 62 -13.22 -5.30 0.14
N GLU A 63 -13.20 -6.11 1.20
CA GLU A 63 -12.69 -5.70 2.51
C GLU A 63 -11.23 -5.27 2.48
N GLN A 64 -10.39 -5.98 1.71
CA GLN A 64 -8.97 -5.66 1.58
C GLN A 64 -8.80 -4.30 0.89
N VAL A 65 -9.54 -4.07 -0.20
CA VAL A 65 -9.54 -2.80 -0.93
C VAL A 65 -10.01 -1.65 -0.03
N MET A 66 -11.15 -1.82 0.64
CA MET A 66 -11.73 -0.77 1.49
C MET A 66 -10.83 -0.46 2.69
N SER A 67 -10.19 -1.45 3.30
CA SER A 67 -9.25 -1.24 4.41
C SER A 67 -8.05 -0.36 4.03
N MET A 68 -7.70 -0.29 2.74
CA MET A 68 -6.57 0.47 2.21
C MET A 68 -6.98 1.75 1.49
N ALA A 69 -8.27 2.11 1.48
CA ALA A 69 -8.74 3.35 0.86
C ALA A 69 -7.98 4.57 1.40
N TRP A 70 -7.64 5.53 0.54
CA TRP A 70 -6.84 6.69 0.93
C TRP A 70 -7.49 7.55 2.04
N THR A 71 -8.82 7.55 2.12
CA THR A 71 -9.60 8.20 3.19
C THR A 71 -9.40 7.56 4.56
N ASN A 72 -8.98 6.28 4.58
CA ASN A 72 -8.75 5.51 5.80
C ASN A 72 -7.34 5.70 6.35
N TRP A 73 -6.50 6.56 5.74
CA TRP A 73 -5.15 6.83 6.22
C TRP A 73 -5.08 7.17 7.73
N PRO A 74 -5.99 7.99 8.31
CA PRO A 74 -5.97 8.27 9.75
C PRO A 74 -6.22 7.02 10.63
N ILE A 75 -6.87 5.99 10.11
CA ILE A 75 -7.17 4.75 10.85
C ILE A 75 -5.89 3.96 11.15
N PHE A 76 -4.86 4.07 10.32
CA PHE A 76 -3.56 3.45 10.61
C PHE A 76 -2.94 4.02 11.89
N THR A 77 -3.01 5.33 12.06
CA THR A 77 -2.57 6.01 13.30
C THR A 77 -3.36 5.51 14.51
N ILE A 78 -4.69 5.49 14.41
CA ILE A 78 -5.56 5.04 15.51
C ILE A 78 -5.24 3.59 15.88
N GLY A 79 -5.10 2.71 14.89
CA GLY A 79 -4.79 1.31 15.11
C GLY A 79 -3.42 1.09 15.75
N MET A 80 -2.40 1.86 15.38
CA MET A 80 -1.09 1.80 16.03
C MET A 80 -1.14 2.31 17.48
N VAL A 81 -1.88 3.39 17.76
CA VAL A 81 -2.08 3.89 19.14
C VAL A 81 -2.77 2.80 19.99
N GLN A 82 -3.83 2.18 19.48
CA GLN A 82 -4.54 1.11 20.19
C GLN A 82 -3.65 -0.13 20.44
N ARG A 83 -2.63 -0.35 19.61
CA ARG A 83 -1.64 -1.43 19.74
C ARG A 83 -0.46 -1.06 20.65
N GLY A 84 -0.43 0.15 21.21
CA GLY A 84 0.59 0.57 22.18
C GLY A 84 1.88 1.11 21.57
N TYR A 85 1.85 1.52 20.29
CA TYR A 85 3.00 2.19 19.68
C TYR A 85 3.22 3.57 20.30
N SER A 86 4.49 3.95 20.44
CA SER A 86 4.85 5.31 20.84
C SER A 86 4.56 6.31 19.70
N ASP A 87 4.29 7.57 20.06
CA ASP A 87 4.15 8.66 19.08
C ASP A 87 5.40 8.81 18.20
N GLU A 88 6.58 8.50 18.75
CA GLU A 88 7.83 8.51 18.01
C GLU A 88 7.85 7.42 16.92
N ASP A 89 7.48 6.18 17.27
CA ASP A 89 7.42 5.07 16.33
C ASP A 89 6.37 5.29 15.24
N ILE A 90 5.20 5.81 15.62
CA ILE A 90 4.14 6.15 14.68
C ILE A 90 4.66 7.18 13.66
N ARG A 91 5.33 8.25 14.13
CA ARG A 91 5.88 9.29 13.24
C ARG A 91 6.94 8.71 12.29
N LYS A 92 7.77 7.79 12.77
CA LYS A 92 8.75 7.07 11.93
C LYS A 92 8.05 6.27 10.83
N ILE A 93 7.07 5.44 11.20
CA ILE A 93 6.35 4.53 10.29
C ILE A 93 5.53 5.30 9.25
N LEU A 94 4.85 6.38 9.64
CA LEU A 94 3.99 7.16 8.73
C LEU A 94 4.77 7.93 7.66
N GLY A 95 6.08 8.12 7.82
CA GLY A 95 6.88 8.79 6.80
C GLY A 95 8.27 9.24 7.25
N GLY A 96 8.53 9.34 8.56
CA GLY A 96 9.85 9.72 9.06
C GLY A 96 10.98 8.84 8.53
N ASN A 97 10.74 7.53 8.41
CA ASN A 97 11.70 6.58 7.85
C ASN A 97 11.95 6.80 6.36
N VAL A 98 10.89 7.04 5.59
CA VAL A 98 11.00 7.34 4.15
C VAL A 98 11.81 8.61 3.94
N LEU A 99 11.53 9.67 4.71
CA LEU A 99 12.27 10.93 4.65
C LEU A 99 13.75 10.76 5.05
N ARG A 100 14.03 9.93 6.06
CA ARG A 100 15.41 9.61 6.47
C ARG A 100 16.17 8.93 5.33
N VAL A 101 15.57 7.92 4.69
CA VAL A 101 16.19 7.20 3.57
C VAL A 101 16.35 8.12 2.35
N ALA A 102 15.34 8.93 2.02
CA ALA A 102 15.41 9.88 0.91
C ALA A 102 16.58 10.86 1.07
N ARG A 103 16.80 11.41 2.27
CA ARG A 103 17.95 12.29 2.54
C ARG A 103 19.30 11.60 2.37
N ALA A 104 19.39 10.31 2.71
CA ALA A 104 20.62 9.54 2.54
C ALA A 104 20.87 9.17 1.07
N ALA A 105 19.81 8.90 0.30
CA ALA A 105 19.89 8.50 -1.11
C ALA A 105 20.08 9.70 -2.05
N PHE A 106 19.55 10.87 -1.69
CA PHE A 106 19.64 12.11 -2.46
C PHE A 106 20.36 13.20 -1.64
N PRO A 107 21.68 13.04 -1.38
CA PRO A 107 22.46 14.09 -0.71
C PRO A 107 22.55 15.32 -1.61
N SER A 108 22.32 16.49 -1.02
CA SER A 108 22.47 17.82 -1.64
C SER A 108 23.93 18.14 -1.96
#